data_AF-A0A976Q1F3-F1
#
_entry.id   AF-A0A976Q1F3-F1
#
_cell.length_a   1.000
_cell.length_b   1.000
_cell.length_c   1.000
_cell.angle_alpha   90.00
_cell.angle_beta   90.00
_cell.angle_gamma   90.00
#
_symmetry.space_group_name_H-M   'P 1'
#
loop_
_entity.id
_entity.type
_entity.pdbx_description
1 polymer ?
#
loop_
_entity_poly.entity_id
_entity_poly.type
_entity_poly.pdbx_seq_one_letter_code
_entity_poly.pdbx_strand_id
1 'polypeptide(L)'
;MMHNKFIFVIFTFILFSPAIAQDSSLQQLEQRCEQAREEKIAPLRQKAIDECVTSNKRKRDIVEYCENFYRDYGAGGKTESGGFRQRMFNDLPECQEFYEAERQSQNPRRVR
;
A
#
# COMPACT_ATOMS: atom_id res chain seq x y z
N MET A 1 -20.68 -4.00 -66.48
CA MET A 1 -21.28 -2.76 -65.92
C MET A 1 -21.64 -3.08 -64.47
N MET A 2 -21.19 -2.43 -63.40
CA MET A 2 -20.38 -1.25 -63.10
C MET A 2 -19.71 -1.54 -61.73
N HIS A 3 -18.41 -1.24 -61.51
CA HIS A 3 -17.90 -0.10 -60.72
C HIS A 3 -18.66 0.10 -59.37
N ASN A 4 -18.06 0.33 -58.20
CA ASN A 4 -16.76 0.91 -57.89
C ASN A 4 -16.45 0.72 -56.40
N LYS A 5 -15.15 0.70 -56.10
CA LYS A 5 -14.57 0.84 -54.78
C LYS A 5 -14.81 2.27 -54.25
N PHE A 6 -15.41 2.38 -53.07
CA PHE A 6 -15.18 3.51 -52.15
C PHE A 6 -15.27 2.89 -50.75
N ILE A 7 -14.13 2.59 -50.10
CA ILE A 7 -13.42 3.59 -49.29
C ILE A 7 -14.44 4.34 -48.43
N PHE A 8 -14.88 3.69 -47.35
CA PHE A 8 -15.19 4.43 -46.13
C PHE A 8 -14.49 3.70 -44.99
N VAL A 9 -13.15 3.74 -45.08
CA VAL A 9 -12.24 3.61 -43.96
C VAL A 9 -12.54 4.79 -43.03
N ILE A 10 -13.57 4.65 -42.20
CA ILE A 10 -13.63 5.32 -40.90
C ILE A 10 -12.90 4.32 -40.00
N PHE A 11 -11.56 4.32 -39.90
CA PHE A 11 -10.77 5.30 -39.15
C PHE A 11 -11.54 5.92 -37.97
N THR A 12 -12.31 5.11 -37.24
CA THR A 12 -12.43 5.27 -35.81
C THR A 12 -11.03 5.01 -35.25
N PHE A 13 -10.25 6.08 -35.26
CA PHE A 13 -9.02 6.24 -34.50
C PHE A 13 -9.43 6.02 -33.05
N ILE A 14 -9.38 4.76 -32.62
CA ILE A 14 -9.37 4.41 -31.20
C ILE A 14 -8.17 5.18 -30.66
N LEU A 15 -8.48 6.24 -29.91
CA LEU A 15 -7.53 6.95 -29.07
C LEU A 15 -7.01 5.91 -28.07
N PHE A 16 -5.99 5.17 -28.52
CA PHE A 16 -5.23 4.26 -27.70
C PHE A 16 -4.41 5.16 -26.79
N SER A 17 -4.97 5.52 -25.64
CA SER A 17 -4.24 6.19 -24.58
C SER A 17 -3.41 5.12 -23.86
N PRO A 18 -2.07 5.08 -23.98
CA PRO A 18 -1.24 4.28 -23.10
C PRO A 18 -1.10 5.04 -21.77
N ALA A 19 -2.17 5.14 -20.98
CA ALA A 19 -2.14 5.86 -19.70
C ALA A 19 -2.23 4.93 -18.46
N ILE A 20 -2.29 3.60 -18.64
CA ILE A 20 -2.58 2.66 -17.55
C ILE A 20 -1.31 1.99 -16.98
N ALA A 21 -0.14 2.16 -17.61
CA ALA A 21 1.06 1.39 -17.26
C ALA A 21 1.83 1.91 -16.02
N GLN A 22 1.82 3.22 -15.73
CA GLN A 22 2.62 3.79 -14.63
C GLN A 22 2.01 3.55 -13.25
N ASP A 23 0.70 3.67 -13.10
CA ASP A 23 0.04 3.55 -11.79
C ASP A 23 0.09 2.11 -11.27
N SER A 24 0.02 1.14 -12.17
CA SER A 24 0.09 -0.28 -11.81
C SER A 24 1.46 -0.69 -11.26
N SER A 25 2.57 -0.07 -11.70
CA SER A 25 3.91 -0.41 -11.18
C SER A 25 4.14 0.17 -9.79
N LEU A 26 3.65 1.37 -9.51
CA LEU A 26 3.75 1.99 -8.19
C LEU A 26 2.93 1.22 -7.15
N GLN A 27 1.72 0.79 -7.51
CA GLN A 27 0.89 -0.05 -6.63
C GLN A 27 1.54 -1.39 -6.31
N GLN A 28 2.22 -2.01 -7.28
CA GLN A 28 2.97 -3.26 -7.04
C GLN A 28 4.11 -3.04 -6.03
N LEU A 29 4.82 -1.93 -6.14
CA LEU A 29 5.88 -1.55 -5.19
C LEU A 29 5.33 -1.33 -3.78
N GLU A 30 4.19 -0.64 -3.67
CA GLU A 30 3.50 -0.45 -2.40
C GLU A 30 3.11 -1.79 -1.77
N GLN A 31 2.52 -2.70 -2.56
CA GLN A 31 2.12 -4.02 -2.09
C GLN A 31 3.32 -4.84 -1.58
N ARG A 32 4.46 -4.80 -2.27
CA ARG A 32 5.69 -5.48 -1.80
C ARG A 32 6.17 -4.91 -0.48
N CYS A 33 6.19 -3.58 -0.33
CA CYS A 33 6.53 -2.93 0.93
C CYS A 33 5.59 -3.37 2.06
N GLU A 34 4.28 -3.31 1.85
CA GLU A 34 3.31 -3.65 2.89
C GLU A 34 3.34 -5.14 3.26
N GLN A 35 3.56 -6.05 2.30
CA GLN A 35 3.77 -7.47 2.57
C GLN A 35 5.03 -7.71 3.42
N ALA A 36 6.16 -7.14 3.01
CA ALA A 36 7.41 -7.29 3.76
C ALA A 36 7.30 -6.72 5.19
N ARG A 37 6.58 -5.61 5.36
CA ARG A 37 6.26 -5.05 6.68
C ARG A 37 5.39 -5.99 7.50
N GLU A 38 4.33 -6.53 6.92
CA GLU A 38 3.39 -7.40 7.61
C GLU A 38 4.06 -8.70 8.10
N GLU A 39 4.98 -9.27 7.33
CA GLU A 39 5.79 -10.42 7.75
C GLU A 39 6.60 -10.16 9.04
N LYS A 40 7.06 -8.92 9.23
CA LYS A 40 7.78 -8.51 10.45
C LYS A 40 6.85 -8.10 11.58
N ILE A 41 5.71 -7.49 11.26
CA ILE A 41 4.74 -6.96 12.22
C ILE A 41 3.91 -8.06 12.85
N ALA A 42 3.42 -9.03 12.06
CA ALA A 42 2.53 -10.09 12.52
C ALA A 42 3.02 -10.83 13.78
N PRO A 43 4.28 -11.32 13.86
CA PRO A 43 4.75 -12.00 15.07
C PRO A 43 4.84 -11.08 16.29
N LEU A 44 5.17 -9.79 16.10
CA LEU A 44 5.23 -8.82 17.18
C LEU A 44 3.85 -8.43 17.69
N ARG A 45 2.88 -8.27 16.76
CA ARG A 45 1.48 -8.02 17.08
C ARG A 45 0.90 -9.18 17.86
N GLN A 46 1.15 -10.42 17.43
CA GLN A 46 0.69 -11.61 18.16
C GLN A 46 1.26 -11.66 19.58
N LYS A 47 2.57 -11.42 19.73
CA LYS A 47 3.21 -11.36 21.04
C LYS A 47 2.57 -10.31 21.96
N ALA A 48 2.27 -9.12 21.44
CA ALA A 48 1.61 -8.06 22.19
C ALA A 48 0.18 -8.44 22.63
N ILE A 49 -0.57 -9.14 21.75
CA ILE A 49 -1.90 -9.68 22.07
C ILE A 49 -1.79 -10.72 23.19
N ASP A 50 -0.87 -11.67 23.08
CA ASP A 50 -0.67 -12.74 24.07
C ASP A 50 -0.31 -12.17 25.46
N GLU A 51 0.56 -11.16 25.49
CA GLU A 51 0.93 -10.42 26.70
C GLU A 51 -0.27 -9.68 27.32
N CYS A 52 -1.10 -9.05 26.49
CA CYS A 52 -2.33 -8.37 26.93
C CYS A 52 -3.34 -9.34 27.53
N VAL A 53 -3.60 -10.47 26.87
CA VAL A 53 -4.50 -11.52 27.36
C VAL A 53 -3.97 -12.09 28.68
N THR A 54 -2.67 -12.37 28.74
CA THR A 54 -2.03 -12.93 29.94
C THR A 54 -2.11 -11.99 31.13
N SER A 55 -1.98 -10.68 30.90
CA SER A 55 -2.03 -9.67 31.96
C SER A 55 -3.46 -9.39 32.47
N ASN A 56 -4.48 -9.76 31.70
CA ASN A 56 -5.87 -9.37 31.94
C ASN A 56 -6.86 -10.53 32.04
N LYS A 57 -6.38 -11.75 32.34
CA LYS A 57 -7.16 -13.01 32.35
C LYS A 57 -8.51 -13.00 33.09
N ARG A 58 -8.74 -12.04 34.01
CA ARG A 58 -9.97 -11.91 34.78
C ARG A 58 -11.08 -11.14 34.07
N LYS A 59 -10.79 -10.47 32.95
CA LYS A 59 -11.79 -9.72 32.16
C LYS A 59 -12.52 -10.70 31.25
N ARG A 60 -13.84 -10.54 31.14
CA ARG A 60 -14.62 -11.19 30.08
C ARG A 60 -14.18 -10.62 28.74
N ASP A 61 -14.26 -11.45 27.70
CA ASP A 61 -14.01 -11.05 26.31
C ASP A 61 -12.60 -10.45 26.08
N ILE A 62 -11.64 -10.83 26.92
CA ILE A 62 -10.30 -10.24 26.89
C ILE A 62 -9.56 -10.51 25.58
N VAL A 63 -9.81 -11.66 24.94
CA VAL A 63 -9.20 -12.01 23.65
C VAL A 63 -9.64 -11.02 22.58
N GLU A 64 -10.95 -10.84 22.39
CA GLU A 64 -11.52 -9.89 21.42
C GLU A 64 -11.07 -8.44 21.72
N TYR A 65 -11.01 -8.06 23.00
CA TYR A 65 -10.50 -6.75 23.39
C TYR A 65 -9.05 -6.55 22.94
N CYS A 66 -8.15 -7.50 23.24
CA CYS A 66 -6.73 -7.37 22.91
C CYS A 66 -6.49 -7.40 21.39
N GLU A 67 -7.21 -8.24 20.65
CA GLU A 67 -7.15 -8.28 19.18
C GLU A 67 -7.56 -6.96 18.55
N ASN A 68 -8.68 -6.38 19.00
CA ASN A 68 -9.14 -5.07 18.53
C ASN A 68 -8.17 -3.95 18.90
N PHE A 69 -7.64 -3.99 20.13
CA PHE A 69 -6.69 -2.98 20.63
C PHE A 69 -5.39 -2.96 19.82
N TYR A 70 -4.91 -4.13 19.38
CA TYR A 70 -3.68 -4.24 18.61
C TYR A 70 -3.89 -4.37 17.10
N ARG A 71 -5.10 -4.12 16.58
CA ARG A 71 -5.42 -4.23 15.14
C ARG A 71 -4.49 -3.38 14.27
N ASP A 72 -4.14 -2.18 14.70
CA ASP A 72 -3.25 -1.26 13.99
C ASP A 72 -1.80 -1.29 14.51
N TYR A 73 -1.41 -2.36 15.23
CA TYR A 73 -0.06 -2.50 15.75
C TYR A 73 0.99 -2.34 14.63
N GLY A 74 1.95 -1.45 14.85
CA GLY A 74 3.00 -1.13 13.88
C GLY A 74 2.60 -0.11 12.80
N ALA A 75 1.34 0.32 12.73
CA ALA A 75 0.95 1.45 11.90
C ALA A 75 1.61 2.75 12.41
N GLY A 76 1.91 3.69 11.53
CA GLY A 76 2.32 5.04 11.91
C GLY A 76 1.15 6.02 11.81
N GLY A 77 1.39 7.27 12.19
CA GLY A 77 0.40 8.33 12.03
C GLY A 77 0.42 9.37 13.14
N LYS A 78 -0.56 10.28 13.11
CA LYS A 78 -0.76 11.23 14.20
C LYS A 78 -1.36 10.51 15.40
N THR A 79 -0.81 10.77 16.59
CA THR A 79 -1.40 10.32 17.85
C THR A 79 -2.56 11.25 18.22
N GLU A 80 -3.44 10.79 19.11
CA GLU A 80 -4.55 11.60 19.64
C GLU A 80 -4.06 12.89 20.34
N SER A 81 -2.88 12.81 20.95
CA SER A 81 -2.19 13.96 21.56
C SER A 81 -1.52 14.91 20.56
N GLY A 82 -1.63 14.65 19.26
CA GLY A 82 -1.04 15.48 18.19
C GLY A 82 0.43 15.17 17.87
N GLY A 83 1.03 14.19 18.54
CA GLY A 83 2.36 13.68 18.21
C GLY A 83 2.36 12.85 16.92
N PHE A 84 3.55 12.45 16.46
CA PHE A 84 3.69 11.55 15.31
C PHE A 84 4.35 10.23 15.74
N ARG A 85 3.68 9.12 15.46
CA ARG A 85 4.21 7.76 15.61
C ARG A 85 4.81 7.33 14.27
N GLN A 86 6.11 7.08 14.24
CA GLN A 86 6.73 6.49 13.06
C GLN A 86 6.16 5.08 12.83
N ARG A 87 5.89 4.78 11.55
CA ARG A 87 5.44 3.46 11.13
C ARG A 87 6.59 2.45 11.24
N MET A 88 6.33 1.27 11.78
CA MET A 88 7.36 0.24 11.97
C MET A 88 7.83 -0.32 10.63
N PHE A 89 9.12 -0.66 10.54
CA PHE A 89 9.76 -1.29 9.38
C PHE A 89 9.66 -0.47 8.08
N ASN A 90 9.66 0.86 8.19
CA ASN A 90 9.66 1.77 7.03
C ASN A 90 11.00 1.77 6.27
N ASP A 91 12.07 1.26 6.86
CA ASP A 91 13.43 1.22 6.32
C ASP A 91 13.74 -0.07 5.53
N LEU A 92 12.77 -0.98 5.39
CA LEU A 92 12.93 -2.17 4.57
C LEU A 92 13.25 -1.82 3.11
N PRO A 93 14.11 -2.61 2.43
CA PRO A 93 14.49 -2.35 1.04
C PRO A 93 13.29 -2.16 0.09
N GLU A 94 12.26 -2.99 0.24
CA GLU A 94 11.03 -2.93 -0.56
C GLU A 94 10.29 -1.60 -0.36
N CYS A 95 10.32 -1.06 0.85
CA CYS A 95 9.72 0.23 1.16
C CYS A 95 10.55 1.41 0.65
N GLN A 96 11.88 1.30 0.69
CA GLN A 96 12.75 2.32 0.10
C GLN A 96 12.57 2.41 -1.41
N GLU A 97 12.48 1.27 -2.10
CA GLU A 97 12.19 1.20 -3.54
C GLU A 97 10.85 1.88 -3.87
N PHE A 98 9.80 1.59 -3.10
CA PHE A 98 8.50 2.25 -3.23
C PHE A 98 8.60 3.78 -3.03
N TYR A 99 9.22 4.26 -1.94
CA TYR A 99 9.32 5.70 -1.69
C TYR A 99 10.21 6.42 -2.70
N GLU A 100 11.21 5.76 -3.27
CA GLU A 100 11.99 6.32 -4.37
C GLU A 100 11.15 6.47 -5.63
N ALA A 101 10.43 5.43 -6.03
CA ALA A 101 9.53 5.48 -7.19
C ALA A 101 8.41 6.51 -7.01
N GLU A 102 7.82 6.58 -5.81
CA GLU A 102 6.77 7.55 -5.46
C GLU A 102 7.29 8.99 -5.53
N ARG A 103 8.48 9.26 -4.97
CA ARG A 103 9.10 10.60 -5.06
C ARG A 103 9.39 11.01 -6.50
N GLN A 104 9.77 10.06 -7.35
CA GLN A 104 10.02 10.31 -8.78
C GLN A 104 8.73 10.57 -9.55
N SER A 105 7.65 9.85 -9.26
CA SER A 105 6.35 10.05 -9.90
C SER A 105 5.73 11.40 -9.55
N GLN A 106 5.91 11.87 -8.31
CA GLN A 106 5.41 13.15 -7.84
C GLN A 106 6.20 14.36 -8.36
N ASN A 107 7.46 14.19 -8.78
CA ASN A 107 8.32 15.29 -9.24
C ASN A 107 9.09 14.96 -10.53
N PRO A 108 8.41 14.88 -11.69
CA PRO A 108 9.02 14.47 -12.96
C PRO A 108 10.12 15.42 -13.47
N ARG A 109 10.23 16.64 -12.91
CA ARG A 109 11.27 17.63 -13.29
C ARG A 109 12.64 17.38 -12.66
N ARG A 110 12.76 16.45 -11.71
CA ARG A 110 14.02 16.18 -10.99
C ARG A 110 14.85 15.04 -11.62
N VAL A 111 14.38 14.47 -12.73
CA VAL A 111 14.97 13.31 -13.43
C VAL A 111 15.66 13.72 -14.75
N ARG A 112 15.87 15.02 -14.97
CA ARG A 112 16.59 15.55 -16.15
C ARG A 112 17.97 16.08 -15.76
#